data_AF-A0A1I6PVB5-F1
#
_entry.id   AF-A0A1I6PVB5-F1
#
_cell.length_a   1.000
_cell.length_b   1.000
_cell.length_c   1.000
_cell.angle_alpha   90.00
_cell.angle_beta   90.00
_cell.angle_gamma   90.00
#
_symmetry.space_group_name_H-M   'P 1'
#
loop_
_entity.id
_entity.type
_entity.pdbx_description
1 polymer ?
#
loop_
_entity_poly.entity_id
_entity_poly.type
_entity_poly.pdbx_seq_one_letter_code
_entity_poly.pdbx_strand_id
1 'polypeptide(L)'
;MDKNPAPDNEQLQEVNNPYGTFQPPPAKVKHSGPGIASLIVGILSLVLYIVVLALSPAAAAEILENPDPEAMLNNLYVIVIGLLILASLGLNIIGVILSIIGLALKNRKKAFPLVGLILNGLILLIVIGFFSMTVVL
;
A
#
# COMPACT_ATOMS: atom_id res chain seq x y z
N MET A 1 -37.93 -37.28 -54.27
CA MET A 1 -37.16 -36.14 -53.74
C MET A 1 -38.13 -35.30 -52.92
N ASP A 2 -38.32 -35.72 -51.67
CA ASP A 2 -39.15 -35.01 -50.70
C ASP A 2 -38.23 -34.03 -49.96
N LYS A 3 -38.50 -32.73 -50.07
CA LYS A 3 -37.71 -31.68 -49.45
C LYS A 3 -38.27 -31.48 -48.04
N ASN A 4 -37.60 -32.06 -47.06
CA ASN A 4 -37.80 -31.74 -45.65
C ASN A 4 -37.59 -30.23 -45.43
N PRO A 5 -38.57 -29.44 -44.97
CA PRO A 5 -38.34 -28.06 -44.59
C PRO A 5 -37.50 -28.05 -43.31
N ALA A 6 -36.46 -27.22 -43.28
CA ALA A 6 -35.72 -26.95 -42.05
C ALA A 6 -36.69 -26.37 -41.00
N PRO A 7 -36.57 -26.71 -39.71
CA PRO A 7 -37.32 -26.00 -38.69
C PRO A 7 -36.81 -24.56 -38.64
N ASP A 8 -37.70 -23.68 -39.08
CA ASP A 8 -37.54 -22.24 -39.06
C ASP A 8 -37.30 -21.78 -37.62
N ASN A 9 -36.17 -21.13 -37.41
CA ASN A 9 -36.01 -20.04 -36.47
C ASN A 9 -36.42 -20.39 -35.03
N GLU A 10 -35.45 -20.87 -34.26
CA GLU A 10 -35.40 -20.64 -32.81
C GLU A 10 -35.39 -19.12 -32.58
N GLN A 11 -36.56 -18.50 -32.71
CA GLN A 11 -36.84 -17.23 -32.09
C GLN A 11 -36.54 -17.46 -30.62
N LEU A 12 -35.46 -16.85 -30.15
CA LEU A 12 -35.14 -16.71 -28.75
C LEU A 12 -36.41 -16.17 -28.10
N GLN A 13 -37.23 -17.07 -27.56
CA GLN A 13 -38.42 -16.72 -26.82
C GLN A 13 -37.89 -15.91 -25.65
N GLU A 14 -38.03 -14.59 -25.75
CA GLU A 14 -37.90 -13.70 -24.62
C GLU A 14 -38.99 -14.15 -23.65
N VAL A 15 -38.61 -15.03 -22.72
CA VAL A 15 -39.47 -15.54 -21.67
C VAL A 15 -39.85 -14.32 -20.83
N ASN A 16 -40.95 -13.68 -21.20
CA ASN A 16 -41.56 -12.59 -20.48
C ASN A 16 -42.08 -13.15 -19.15
N ASN A 17 -41.19 -13.14 -18.15
CA ASN A 17 -41.51 -13.61 -16.81
C ASN A 17 -42.23 -12.47 -16.07
N PRO A 18 -43.55 -12.59 -15.78
CA PRO A 18 -44.32 -11.55 -15.08
C PRO A 18 -43.87 -11.37 -13.63
N TYR A 19 -43.02 -12.26 -13.13
CA TYR A 19 -42.27 -12.11 -11.91
C TYR A 19 -40.87 -11.67 -12.32
N GLY A 20 -40.56 -10.38 -12.14
CA GLY A 20 -39.27 -9.80 -12.50
C GLY A 20 -38.10 -10.70 -12.08
N THR A 21 -37.01 -10.65 -12.84
CA THR A 21 -35.82 -11.46 -12.57
C THR A 21 -35.43 -11.32 -11.10
N PHE A 22 -35.51 -12.41 -10.34
CA PHE A 22 -35.02 -12.44 -8.97
C PHE A 22 -33.51 -12.20 -9.03
N GLN A 23 -33.10 -10.94 -8.86
CA GLN A 23 -31.71 -10.60 -8.63
C GLN A 23 -31.43 -10.93 -7.17
N PRO A 24 -30.67 -12.00 -6.85
CA PRO A 24 -30.23 -12.21 -5.49
C PRO A 24 -29.52 -10.93 -5.00
N PRO A 25 -29.75 -10.48 -3.76
CA PRO A 25 -29.13 -9.28 -3.24
C PRO A 25 -27.61 -9.32 -3.50
N PRO A 26 -27.00 -8.23 -3.99
CA PRO A 26 -25.58 -8.23 -4.31
C PRO A 26 -24.79 -8.72 -3.10
N ALA A 27 -24.05 -9.82 -3.28
CA ALA A 27 -23.34 -10.47 -2.19
C ALA A 27 -22.46 -9.44 -1.47
N LYS A 28 -22.69 -9.24 -0.17
CA LYS A 28 -22.00 -8.23 0.63
C LYS A 28 -20.52 -8.60 0.76
N VAL A 29 -19.70 -8.12 -0.18
CA VAL A 29 -18.25 -8.30 -0.15
C VAL A 29 -17.66 -7.63 1.08
N LYS A 30 -17.12 -8.43 2.01
CA LYS A 30 -16.42 -7.94 3.21
C LYS A 30 -15.08 -7.29 2.85
N HIS A 31 -14.57 -6.48 3.76
CA HIS A 31 -13.28 -5.81 3.64
C HIS A 31 -12.12 -6.79 3.93
N SER A 32 -10.97 -6.58 3.28
CA SER A 32 -9.73 -7.32 3.56
C SER A 32 -9.07 -6.77 4.82
N GLY A 33 -9.07 -7.55 5.91
CA GLY A 33 -8.32 -7.24 7.14
C GLY A 33 -6.83 -6.93 6.89
N PRO A 34 -6.11 -7.71 6.06
CA PRO A 34 -4.71 -7.43 5.73
C PRO A 34 -4.50 -6.06 5.05
N GLY A 35 -5.46 -5.62 4.23
CA GLY A 35 -5.39 -4.31 3.56
C GLY A 35 -5.63 -3.12 4.48
N ILE A 36 -6.36 -3.31 5.59
CA ILE A 36 -6.51 -2.26 6.60
C ILE A 36 -5.26 -2.23 7.48
N ALA A 37 -4.73 -3.39 7.84
CA ALA A 37 -3.48 -3.49 8.59
C ALA A 37 -2.31 -2.82 7.85
N SER A 38 -2.21 -2.99 6.53
CA SER A 38 -1.17 -2.30 5.76
C SER A 38 -1.32 -0.79 5.70
N LEU A 39 -2.56 -0.28 5.74
CA LEU A 39 -2.82 1.16 5.83
C LEU A 39 -2.34 1.72 7.18
N ILE A 40 -2.66 1.03 8.28
CA ILE A 40 -2.24 1.45 9.63
C ILE A 40 -0.71 1.45 9.74
N VAL A 41 -0.06 0.38 9.24
CA VAL A 41 1.40 0.29 9.21
C VAL A 41 2.01 1.43 8.38
N GLY A 42 1.41 1.77 7.24
CA GLY A 42 1.85 2.91 6.43
C GLY A 42 1.70 4.25 7.13
N ILE A 43 0.60 4.47 7.86
CA ILE A 43 0.41 5.68 8.66
C ILE A 43 1.45 5.75 9.79
N LEU A 44 1.69 4.65 10.51
CA LEU A 44 2.70 4.60 11.57
C LEU A 44 4.10 4.91 11.02
N SER A 45 4.44 4.35 9.86
CA SER A 45 5.70 4.69 9.21
C SER A 45 5.77 6.15 8.79
N LEU A 46 4.68 6.72 8.25
CA LEU A 46 4.65 8.13 7.87
C LEU A 46 4.89 9.04 9.07
N VAL A 47 4.28 8.71 10.22
CA VAL A 47 4.49 9.43 11.47
C VAL A 47 5.96 9.38 11.90
N LEU A 48 6.60 8.22 11.84
CA LEU A 48 8.03 8.10 12.17
C LEU A 48 8.91 8.96 11.25
N TYR A 49 8.63 9.03 9.94
CA TYR A 49 9.36 9.93 9.04
C TYR A 49 9.14 11.41 9.38
N ILE A 50 7.93 11.80 9.78
CA ILE A 50 7.67 13.18 10.24
C ILE A 50 8.52 13.49 11.48
N VAL A 51 8.63 12.54 12.42
CA VAL A 51 9.47 12.70 13.62
C VAL A 51 10.95 12.85 13.22
N VAL A 52 11.44 12.04 12.28
CA VAL A 52 12.81 12.16 11.75
C VAL A 52 13.04 13.56 11.19
N LEU A 53 12.13 14.06 10.33
CA LEU A 53 12.24 15.40 9.75
C LEU A 53 12.20 16.51 10.81
N ALA A 54 11.45 16.33 11.89
CA ALA A 54 11.41 17.28 13.00
C ALA A 54 12.70 17.29 13.83
N LEU A 55 13.37 16.14 13.97
CA LEU A 55 14.64 16.02 14.72
C LEU A 55 15.87 16.38 13.88
N SER A 56 15.81 16.26 12.55
CA SER A 56 16.94 16.51 11.65
C SER A 56 17.60 17.90 11.82
N PRO A 57 16.87 19.02 11.99
CA PRO A 57 17.50 20.33 12.18
C PRO A 57 18.32 20.43 13.47
N ALA A 58 17.84 19.82 14.56
CA ALA A 58 18.55 19.80 15.84
C ALA A 58 19.84 18.98 15.72
N ALA A 59 19.78 17.81 15.06
CA ALA A 59 20.96 17.01 14.78
C ALA A 59 21.97 17.79 13.92
N ALA A 60 21.51 18.48 12.88
CA ALA A 60 22.38 19.26 12.00
C ALA A 60 23.08 20.42 12.73
N ALA A 61 22.39 21.10 13.65
CA ALA A 61 22.99 22.16 14.46
C ALA A 61 24.13 21.64 15.34
N GLU A 62 23.92 20.51 16.04
CA GLU A 62 24.95 19.93 16.91
C GLU A 62 26.17 19.43 16.12
N ILE A 63 25.95 18.85 14.93
CA ILE A 63 27.02 18.41 14.04
C ILE A 63 27.84 19.62 13.53
N LEU A 64 27.20 20.75 13.26
CA LEU A 64 27.88 21.95 12.78
C LEU A 64 28.73 22.60 13.89
N GLU A 65 28.26 22.55 15.13
CA GLU A 65 29.02 23.05 16.30
C GLU A 65 30.20 22.16 16.64
N ASN A 66 30.05 20.84 16.52
CA ASN A 66 31.10 19.86 16.80
C ASN A 66 31.27 18.90 15.61
N PRO A 67 32.00 19.31 14.55
CA PRO A 67 32.14 18.53 13.32
C PRO A 67 33.11 17.33 13.45
N ASP A 68 33.49 16.96 14.67
CA ASP A 68 34.35 15.82 14.94
C ASP A 68 33.58 14.50 14.69
N PRO A 69 34.05 13.63 13.76
CA PRO A 69 33.38 12.37 13.46
C PRO A 69 33.15 11.47 14.67
N GLU A 70 34.07 11.46 15.65
CA GLU A 70 33.90 10.66 16.87
C GLU A 70 32.77 11.18 17.77
N ALA A 71 32.59 12.51 17.81
CA ALA A 71 31.49 13.14 18.53
C ALA A 71 30.14 12.85 17.84
N MET A 72 30.11 12.79 16.50
CA MET A 72 28.91 12.45 15.74
C MET A 72 28.42 11.03 15.99
N LEU A 73 29.33 10.05 16.10
CA LEU A 73 28.95 8.66 16.38
C LEU A 73 28.32 8.45 17.76
N ASN A 74 28.68 9.32 18.72
CA ASN A 74 28.13 9.32 20.07
C ASN A 74 26.96 10.29 20.22
N ASN A 75 26.58 11.00 19.16
CA ASN A 75 25.51 11.98 19.20
C ASN A 75 24.14 11.28 19.31
N LEU A 76 23.38 11.65 20.35
CA LEU A 76 22.08 11.04 20.63
C LEU A 76 21.09 11.21 19.47
N TYR A 77 21.03 12.40 18.85
CA TYR A 77 20.11 12.64 17.75
C TYR A 77 20.46 11.78 16.54
N VAL A 78 21.75 11.64 16.21
CA VAL A 78 22.20 10.79 15.09
C VAL A 78 21.79 9.33 15.31
N ILE A 79 22.01 8.80 16.52
CA ILE A 79 21.63 7.43 16.87
C ILE A 79 20.11 7.24 16.79
N VAL A 80 19.34 8.14 17.40
CA VAL A 80 17.87 8.05 17.42
C VAL A 80 17.29 8.16 16.01
N ILE A 81 17.75 9.13 15.21
CA ILE A 81 17.31 9.31 13.83
C ILE A 81 17.64 8.05 13.01
N GLY A 82 18.84 7.49 13.15
CA GLY A 82 19.24 6.25 12.48
C GLY A 82 18.29 5.10 12.81
N LEU A 83 17.99 4.88 14.09
CA LEU A 83 17.06 3.83 14.54
C LEU A 83 15.64 4.05 14.01
N LEU A 84 15.15 5.29 14.00
CA LEU A 84 13.82 5.61 13.48
C LEU A 84 13.71 5.36 11.97
N ILE A 85 14.76 5.68 11.20
CA ILE A 85 14.82 5.38 9.76
C ILE A 85 14.80 3.87 9.53
N LEU A 86 15.62 3.10 10.27
CA LEU A 86 15.64 1.63 10.15
C LEU A 86 14.29 1.01 10.51
N ALA A 87 13.67 1.45 11.61
CA ALA A 87 12.35 0.98 12.02
C ALA A 87 11.28 1.31 10.97
N SER A 88 11.31 2.52 10.41
CA SER A 88 10.38 2.96 9.35
C SER A 88 10.54 2.14 8.08
N LEU A 89 11.78 1.83 7.69
CA LEU A 89 12.06 1.00 6.52
C LEU A 89 11.50 -0.42 6.70
N GLY A 90 11.71 -1.03 7.87
CA GLY A 90 11.12 -2.33 8.21
C GLY A 90 9.59 -2.31 8.15
N LEU A 91 8.96 -1.27 8.71
CA LEU A 91 7.51 -1.08 8.66
C LEU A 91 6.99 -0.94 7.22
N ASN A 92 7.67 -0.21 6.33
CA ASN A 92 7.24 -0.09 4.92
C ASN A 92 7.29 -1.44 4.20
N ILE A 93 8.33 -2.25 4.43
CA ILE A 93 8.44 -3.58 3.83
C ILE A 93 7.25 -4.45 4.27
N ILE A 94 6.97 -4.47 5.58
CA ILE A 94 5.80 -5.16 6.15
C ILE A 94 4.51 -4.62 5.52
N GLY A 95 4.35 -3.30 5.44
CA GLY A 95 3.18 -2.63 4.86
C GLY A 95 2.95 -2.97 3.39
N VAL A 96 4.01 -3.05 2.58
CA VAL A 96 3.94 -3.48 1.18
C VAL A 96 3.50 -4.94 1.09
N ILE A 97 4.10 -5.84 1.89
CA ILE A 97 3.74 -7.27 1.89
C ILE A 97 2.27 -7.46 2.27
N LEU A 98 1.80 -6.82 3.35
CA LEU A 98 0.39 -6.91 3.77
C LEU A 98 -0.56 -6.33 2.72
N SER A 99 -0.15 -5.28 2.00
CA SER A 99 -0.93 -4.72 0.89
C SER A 99 -1.04 -5.68 -0.29
N ILE A 100 0.06 -6.32 -0.68
CA ILE A 100 0.08 -7.33 -1.77
C ILE A 100 -0.82 -8.51 -1.39
N ILE A 101 -0.69 -9.04 -0.16
CA ILE A 101 -1.55 -10.10 0.35
C ILE A 101 -3.02 -9.64 0.30
N GLY A 102 -3.32 -8.45 0.83
CA GLY A 102 -4.65 -7.87 0.82
C GLY A 102 -5.28 -7.74 -0.57
N LEU A 103 -4.46 -7.50 -1.60
CA LEU A 103 -4.87 -7.39 -3.00
C LEU A 103 -5.11 -8.77 -3.65
N ALA A 104 -4.35 -9.79 -3.24
CA ALA A 104 -4.45 -11.16 -3.73
C ALA A 104 -5.66 -11.93 -3.17
N LEU A 105 -6.27 -11.48 -2.06
CA LEU A 105 -7.49 -12.11 -1.53
C LEU A 105 -8.68 -11.97 -2.50
N LYS A 106 -9.22 -13.11 -2.95
CA LYS A 106 -10.44 -13.21 -3.78
C LYS A 106 -11.68 -12.87 -2.93
N ASN A 107 -12.69 -12.23 -3.55
CA ASN A 107 -13.99 -11.89 -2.91
C ASN A 107 -13.93 -10.88 -1.74
N ARG A 108 -12.97 -9.94 -1.77
CA ARG A 108 -12.86 -8.83 -0.80
C ARG A 108 -12.67 -7.50 -1.52
N LYS A 109 -13.07 -6.40 -0.86
CA LYS A 109 -12.89 -5.05 -1.42
C LYS A 109 -11.40 -4.67 -1.49
N LYS A 110 -10.94 -4.27 -2.68
CA LYS A 110 -9.51 -4.00 -2.99
C LYS A 110 -9.04 -2.57 -2.73
N ALA A 111 -9.94 -1.66 -2.36
CA ALA A 111 -9.60 -0.25 -2.13
C ALA A 111 -8.55 -0.05 -1.03
N PHE A 112 -8.72 -0.69 0.14
CA PHE A 112 -7.78 -0.54 1.27
C PHE A 112 -6.38 -1.11 0.98
N PRO A 113 -6.24 -2.36 0.47
CA PRO A 113 -4.93 -2.85 0.05
C PRO A 113 -4.26 -1.97 -1.01
N LEU A 114 -5.01 -1.42 -1.96
CA LEU A 114 -4.45 -0.58 -3.02
C LEU A 114 -3.92 0.76 -2.46
N VAL A 115 -4.67 1.41 -1.57
CA VAL A 115 -4.22 2.66 -0.91
C VAL A 115 -2.99 2.39 -0.04
N GLY A 116 -3.00 1.29 0.73
CA GLY A 116 -1.83 0.87 1.52
C GLY A 116 -0.61 0.59 0.64
N LEU A 117 -0.80 0.00 -0.53
CA LEU A 117 0.29 -0.27 -1.48
C LEU A 117 0.86 1.03 -2.06
N ILE A 118 0.00 1.96 -2.47
CA ILE A 118 0.42 3.25 -3.00
C ILE A 118 1.17 4.04 -1.93
N LEU A 119 0.64 4.11 -0.70
CA LEU A 119 1.27 4.85 0.39
C LEU A 119 2.65 4.28 0.74
N ASN A 120 2.73 3.00 1.11
CA ASN A 120 4.00 2.39 1.51
C ASN A 120 4.98 2.27 0.32
N GLY A 121 4.47 1.93 -0.87
CA GLY A 121 5.29 1.80 -2.07
C GLY A 121 5.88 3.15 -2.53
N LEU A 122 5.11 4.22 -2.46
CA LEU A 122 5.58 5.57 -2.80
C LEU A 122 6.64 6.04 -1.79
N ILE A 123 6.40 5.83 -0.50
CA ILE A 123 7.37 6.16 0.55
C ILE A 123 8.68 5.40 0.31
N LEU A 124 8.62 4.09 0.05
CA LEU A 124 9.79 3.28 -0.23
C LEU A 124 10.56 3.81 -1.46
N LEU A 125 9.84 4.18 -2.52
CA LEU A 125 10.43 4.72 -3.75
C LEU A 125 11.16 6.04 -3.49
N ILE A 126 10.56 6.96 -2.72
CA ILE A 126 11.18 8.23 -2.35
C ILE A 126 12.45 8.01 -1.53
N VAL A 127 12.39 7.14 -0.51
CA VAL A 127 13.54 6.88 0.37
C VAL A 127 14.69 6.25 -0.41
N ILE A 128 14.41 5.24 -1.24
CA ILE A 128 15.42 4.60 -2.08
C ILE A 128 15.99 5.59 -3.11
N GLY A 129 15.13 6.39 -3.74
CA GLY A 129 15.54 7.41 -4.70
C GLY A 129 16.45 8.46 -4.08
N PHE A 130 16.10 8.94 -2.89
CA PHE A 130 16.91 9.90 -2.14
C PHE A 130 18.27 9.30 -1.77
N PHE A 131 18.31 8.09 -1.20
CA PHE A 131 19.56 7.41 -0.87
C PHE A 131 20.44 7.16 -2.11
N SER A 132 19.83 6.77 -3.23
CA SER A 132 20.55 6.54 -4.48
C SER A 132 21.19 7.83 -5.00
N MET A 133 20.47 8.96 -4.93
CA MET A 133 21.01 10.26 -5.32
C MET A 133 22.18 10.68 -4.41
N THR A 134 22.07 10.49 -3.10
CA THR A 134 23.15 10.84 -2.16
C THR A 134 24.40 9.98 -2.30
N VAL A 135 24.25 8.70 -2.69
CA VAL A 135 25.40 7.80 -2.88
C VAL A 135 26.13 8.08 -4.21
N VAL A 136 25.42 8.62 -5.20
CA VAL A 136 25.96 8.92 -6.53
C VAL A 136 26.64 10.30 -6.59
N LEU A 137 26.28 11.22 -5.70
CA LEU A 137 26.91 12.54 -5.55
C LEU A 137 28.24 12.46 -4.78
#